data_AF-A0A1S7SGI3-F1
#
_entry.id   AF-A0A1S7SGI3-F1
#
_cell.length_a   1.000
_cell.length_b   1.000
_cell.length_c   1.000
_cell.angle_alpha   90.00
_cell.angle_beta   90.00
_cell.angle_gamma   90.00
#
_symmetry.space_group_name_H-M   'P 1'
#
loop_
_entity.id
_entity.type
_entity.pdbx_description
1 polymer ?
#
loop_
_entity_poly.entity_id
_entity_poly.type
_entity_poly.pdbx_seq_one_letter_code
_entity_poly.pdbx_strand_id
1 'polypeptide(L)'
;MRLQIRTVHIGCGNQPEGLGSLVASLNVDPSIHGILVQLPKPKPLNSGPIIRSILPKKDVDGLHVVNAGKLATGDLETGLVSCTPAGAMVFVLRTMGRIFQASTPSSLVARTCSANRWRSYC
;
A
#
# COMPACT_ATOMS: atom_id res chain seq x y z
N MET A 1 -5.72 19.92 12.02
CA MET A 1 -5.55 18.52 12.47
C MET A 1 -4.06 18.17 12.37
N ARG A 2 -3.38 17.87 13.48
CA ARG A 2 -1.95 17.47 13.44
C ARG A 2 -1.88 15.94 13.30
N LEU A 3 -1.27 15.46 12.23
CA LEU A 3 -0.92 14.05 12.10
C LEU A 3 0.24 13.76 13.07
N GLN A 4 0.09 12.76 13.95
CA GLN A 4 1.16 12.29 14.81
C GLN A 4 1.68 10.96 14.26
N ILE A 5 2.99 10.89 13.99
CA ILE A 5 3.66 9.68 13.52
C ILE A 5 4.42 9.08 14.71
N ARG A 6 4.10 7.84 15.05
CA ARG A 6 4.82 7.07 16.06
C ARG A 6 5.61 5.98 15.37
N THR A 7 6.94 6.13 15.36
CA THR A 7 7.83 5.13 14.76
C THR A 7 8.30 4.14 15.82
N VAL A 8 8.03 2.85 15.60
CA VAL A 8 8.54 1.78 16.45
C VAL A 8 9.68 1.08 15.73
N HIS A 9 10.86 1.08 16.34
CA HIS A 9 12.04 0.42 15.79
C HIS A 9 12.17 -0.98 16.39
N ILE A 10 12.27 -1.98 15.52
CA ILE A 10 12.42 -3.38 15.90
C ILE A 10 13.84 -3.79 15.50
N GLY A 11 14.67 -4.13 16.50
CA GLY A 11 16.03 -4.61 16.28
C GLY A 11 16.09 -5.87 15.40
N CYS A 12 17.25 -6.10 14.78
CA CYS A 12 17.49 -7.14 13.77
C CYS A 12 17.36 -8.60 14.29
N GLY A 13 17.16 -8.82 15.59
CA GLY A 13 17.07 -10.16 16.21
C GLY A 13 15.68 -10.53 16.74
N ASN A 14 14.64 -9.74 16.44
CA ASN A 14 13.32 -10.01 16.99
C ASN A 14 12.62 -11.14 16.24
N GLN A 15 12.23 -12.15 17.01
CA GLN A 15 11.50 -13.31 16.51
C GLN A 15 10.12 -12.90 15.96
N PRO A 16 9.56 -13.65 14.99
CA PRO A 16 8.29 -13.32 14.34
C PRO A 16 7.11 -13.12 15.31
N GLU A 17 7.10 -13.80 16.46
CA GLU A 17 6.05 -13.65 17.48
C GLU A 17 6.01 -12.23 18.09
N GLY A 18 7.16 -11.60 18.35
CA GLY A 18 7.21 -10.29 18.99
C GLY A 18 6.60 -9.18 18.12
N LEU A 19 6.81 -9.27 16.81
CA LEU A 19 6.23 -8.34 15.85
C LEU A 19 4.72 -8.59 15.67
N GLY A 20 4.28 -9.85 15.66
CA GLY A 20 2.85 -10.18 15.60
C GLY A 20 2.09 -9.62 16.79
N SER A 21 2.62 -9.79 18.01
CA SER A 21 2.04 -9.24 19.24
C SER A 21 2.00 -7.71 19.25
N LEU A 22 3.03 -7.05 18.70
CA LEU A 22 3.03 -5.59 18.56
C LEU A 22 1.94 -5.12 17.58
N VAL A 23 1.79 -5.77 16.44
CA VAL A 23 0.73 -5.41 15.49
C VAL A 23 -0.65 -5.64 16.12
N ALA A 24 -0.82 -6.72 16.89
CA ALA A 24 -2.04 -6.98 17.62
C ALA A 24 -2.37 -5.87 18.64
N SER A 25 -1.39 -5.39 19.40
CA SER A 25 -1.63 -4.29 20.35
C SER A 25 -1.97 -2.97 19.65
N LEU A 26 -1.30 -2.65 18.54
CA LEU A 26 -1.59 -1.46 17.72
C LEU A 26 -2.97 -1.53 17.03
N ASN A 27 -3.43 -2.73 16.67
CA ASN A 27 -4.76 -2.93 16.11
C ASN A 27 -5.88 -2.61 17.10
N VAL A 28 -5.68 -2.91 18.39
CA VAL A 28 -6.70 -2.67 19.44
C VAL A 28 -6.68 -1.22 19.93
N ASP A 29 -5.54 -0.52 19.82
CA ASP A 29 -5.40 0.86 20.28
C ASP A 29 -6.27 1.85 19.44
N PRO A 30 -7.29 2.50 20.02
CA PRO A 30 -8.15 3.44 19.29
C PRO A 30 -7.44 4.75 18.93
N SER A 31 -6.31 5.07 19.54
CA SER A 31 -5.51 6.26 19.19
C SER A 31 -4.74 6.09 17.86
N ILE A 32 -4.57 4.84 17.41
CA ILE A 32 -3.87 4.49 16.17
C ILE A 32 -4.88 4.31 15.04
N HIS A 33 -4.82 5.20 14.06
CA HIS A 33 -5.72 5.19 12.89
C HIS A 33 -5.15 4.38 11.72
N GLY A 34 -3.84 4.15 11.70
CA GLY A 34 -3.15 3.54 10.58
C GLY A 34 -1.82 2.91 10.97
N ILE A 35 -1.52 1.78 10.35
CA ILE A 35 -0.31 1.00 10.54
C ILE A 35 0.35 0.84 9.17
N LEU A 36 1.63 1.17 9.10
CA LEU A 36 2.47 1.02 7.92
C LEU A 36 3.66 0.13 8.28
N VAL A 37 3.96 -0.85 7.43
CA VAL A 37 5.03 -1.81 7.69
C VAL A 37 6.08 -1.67 6.59
N GLN A 38 7.22 -1.06 6.93
CA GLN A 38 8.29 -0.83 5.97
C GLN A 38 8.97 -2.14 5.54
N LEU A 39 9.11 -2.32 4.22
CA LEU A 39 9.74 -3.46 3.55
C LEU A 39 11.03 -2.99 2.83
N PRO A 40 12.02 -3.87 2.56
CA PRO A 40 12.06 -5.31 2.84
C PRO A 40 12.45 -5.61 4.30
N LYS A 41 11.87 -6.69 4.85
CA LYS A 41 12.27 -7.21 6.15
C LYS A 41 13.45 -8.20 6.02
N PRO A 42 14.19 -8.46 7.12
CA PRO A 42 15.20 -9.52 7.14
C PRO A 42 14.61 -10.86 6.69
N LYS A 43 15.38 -11.62 5.88
CA LYS A 43 14.98 -12.89 5.22
C LYS A 43 14.22 -13.92 6.09
N PRO A 44 14.47 -14.11 7.40
CA PRO A 44 13.72 -15.10 8.18
C PRO A 44 12.28 -14.67 8.52
N LEU A 45 11.92 -13.39 8.35
CA LEU A 45 10.58 -12.90 8.69
C LEU A 45 9.67 -12.92 7.46
N ASN A 46 8.74 -13.87 7.43
CA ASN A 46 7.66 -13.86 6.45
C ASN A 46 6.71 -12.69 6.74
N SER A 47 6.72 -11.67 5.88
CA SER A 47 5.88 -10.47 6.02
C SER A 47 4.40 -10.72 5.71
N GLY A 48 4.07 -11.78 4.96
CA GLY A 48 2.70 -12.09 4.55
C GLY A 48 1.72 -12.24 5.72
N PRO A 49 1.99 -13.10 6.72
CA PRO A 49 1.15 -13.24 7.91
C PRO A 49 0.96 -11.94 8.70
N ILE A 50 1.99 -11.09 8.77
CA ILE A 50 1.94 -9.82 9.50
C ILE A 50 1.07 -8.81 8.76
N ILE A 51 1.18 -8.70 7.44
CA ILE A 51 0.33 -7.81 6.63
C ILE A 51 -1.14 -8.24 6.76
N ARG A 52 -1.39 -9.55 6.77
CA ARG A 52 -2.73 -10.11 6.96
C ARG A 52 -3.28 -9.92 8.37
N SER A 53 -2.45 -9.70 9.39
CA SER A 53 -2.93 -9.45 10.75
C SER A 53 -3.33 -8.00 11.00
N ILE A 54 -2.93 -7.06 10.13
CA ILE A 54 -3.37 -5.65 10.20
C ILE A 54 -4.85 -5.58 9.83
N LEU A 55 -5.64 -4.84 10.62
CA LEU A 55 -7.05 -4.61 10.33
C LEU A 55 -7.21 -3.85 9.00
N PRO A 56 -8.15 -4.22 8.11
CA PRO A 56 -8.35 -3.54 6.83
C PRO A 56 -8.57 -2.03 6.96
N LYS A 57 -9.20 -1.57 8.06
CA LYS A 57 -9.45 -0.16 8.35
C LYS A 57 -8.20 0.63 8.77
N LYS A 58 -7.15 -0.06 9.23
CA LYS A 58 -5.87 0.51 9.67
C LYS A 58 -4.74 0.22 8.68
N ASP A 59 -5.01 -0.46 7.57
CA ASP A 59 -4.04 -0.82 6.54
C ASP A 59 -3.79 0.36 5.59
N VAL A 60 -2.85 1.22 5.95
CA VAL A 60 -2.51 2.43 5.18
C VAL A 60 -1.82 2.08 3.86
N ASP A 61 -1.11 0.95 3.81
CA ASP A 61 -0.42 0.50 2.59
C ASP A 61 -1.38 -0.12 1.56
N GLY A 62 -2.61 -0.49 1.96
CA GLY A 62 -3.60 -1.13 1.08
C GLY A 62 -3.18 -2.53 0.60
N LEU A 63 -2.31 -3.21 1.35
CA LEU A 63 -1.76 -4.52 0.98
C LEU A 63 -2.60 -5.68 1.56
N HIS A 64 -3.57 -5.39 2.42
CA HIS A 64 -4.47 -6.39 2.95
C HIS A 64 -5.40 -6.90 1.83
N VAL A 65 -5.63 -8.22 1.79
CA VAL A 65 -6.37 -8.88 0.69
C VAL A 65 -7.78 -8.30 0.52
N VAL A 66 -8.43 -7.88 1.59
CA VAL A 66 -9.74 -7.21 1.53
C VAL A 66 -9.65 -5.87 0.80
N ASN A 67 -8.65 -5.03 1.09
CA ASN A 67 -8.49 -3.74 0.43
C ASN A 67 -8.10 -3.91 -1.04
N ALA A 68 -7.22 -4.87 -1.34
CA ALA A 68 -6.88 -5.23 -2.71
C ALA A 68 -8.09 -5.78 -3.48
N GLY A 69 -8.92 -6.61 -2.85
CA GLY A 69 -10.15 -7.15 -3.43
C GLY A 69 -11.18 -6.07 -3.72
N LYS A 70 -11.43 -5.17 -2.75
CA LYS A 70 -12.32 -4.01 -2.92
C LYS A 70 -11.86 -3.10 -4.06
N LEU A 71 -10.55 -2.83 -4.14
CA LEU A 71 -9.98 -2.08 -5.24
C LEU A 71 -10.23 -2.78 -6.59
N ALA A 72 -10.02 -4.10 -6.65
CA ALA A 72 -10.23 -4.88 -7.87
C ALA A 72 -11.71 -4.92 -8.32
N THR A 73 -12.65 -4.89 -7.38
CA THR A 73 -14.09 -4.85 -7.67
C THR A 73 -14.65 -3.44 -7.89
N GLY A 74 -13.82 -2.40 -7.72
CA GLY A 74 -14.25 -1.00 -7.86
C GLY A 74 -14.98 -0.43 -6.64
N ASP A 75 -14.95 -1.11 -5.49
CA ASP A 75 -15.48 -0.59 -4.22
C ASP A 75 -14.46 0.37 -3.57
N LEU A 76 -14.47 1.61 -4.07
CA LEU A 76 -13.62 2.69 -3.59
C LEU A 76 -14.21 3.44 -2.38
N GLU A 77 -15.48 3.22 -2.06
CA GLU A 77 -16.13 3.88 -0.92
C GLU A 77 -15.73 3.23 0.40
N THR A 78 -15.56 1.90 0.42
CA THR A 78 -15.27 1.17 1.65
C THR A 78 -13.87 0.54 1.69
N GLY A 79 -13.11 0.62 0.59
CA GLY A 79 -11.75 0.10 0.47
C GLY A 79 -10.69 1.19 0.63
N LEU A 80 -9.60 0.88 1.33
CA LEU A 80 -8.42 1.75 1.32
C LEU A 80 -7.61 1.51 0.04
N VAL A 81 -7.34 2.58 -0.70
CA VAL A 81 -6.49 2.52 -1.89
C VAL A 81 -5.04 2.70 -1.47
N SER A 82 -4.16 1.80 -1.91
CA SER A 82 -2.73 1.90 -1.66
C SER A 82 -2.18 3.24 -2.15
N CYS A 83 -1.41 3.92 -1.30
CA CYS A 83 -0.88 5.25 -1.59
C CYS A 83 0.07 5.29 -2.80
N THR A 84 0.72 4.17 -3.11
CA THR A 84 1.69 4.07 -4.22
C THR A 84 1.03 4.11 -5.61
N PRO A 85 0.09 3.21 -5.96
CA PRO A 85 -0.63 3.32 -7.24
C PRO A 85 -1.50 4.58 -7.31
N ALA A 86 -2.10 5.03 -6.20
CA ALA A 86 -2.83 6.30 -6.16
C ALA A 86 -1.92 7.49 -6.48
N GLY A 87 -0.73 7.55 -5.88
CA GLY A 87 0.28 8.56 -6.16
C GLY A 87 0.78 8.51 -7.60
N ALA A 88 1.00 7.30 -8.15
CA ALA A 88 1.38 7.12 -9.54
C ALA A 88 0.29 7.64 -10.51
N MET A 89 -0.99 7.38 -10.22
CA MET A 89 -2.11 7.91 -11.00
C MET A 89 -2.15 9.44 -10.96
N VAL A 90 -1.99 10.05 -9.77
CA VAL A 90 -1.91 11.51 -9.63
C VAL A 90 -0.72 12.06 -10.42
N PHE A 91 0.44 11.40 -10.36
CA PHE A 91 1.63 11.79 -11.11
C PHE A 91 1.40 11.75 -12.62
N VAL A 92 0.79 10.67 -13.14
CA VAL A 92 0.42 10.54 -14.56
C VAL A 92 -0.58 11.63 -14.96
N LEU A 93 -1.64 11.84 -14.18
CA LEU A 93 -2.66 12.85 -14.48
C LEU A 93 -2.08 14.28 -14.50
N ARG A 94 -1.15 14.59 -13.59
CA ARG A 94 -0.50 15.92 -13.54
C ARG A 94 0.51 16.12 -14.66
N THR A 95 1.27 15.07 -15.00
CA THR A 95 2.32 15.16 -16.02
C THR A 95 1.75 15.06 -17.44
N MET A 96 0.70 14.26 -17.63
CA MET A 96 0.07 13.98 -18.92
C MET A 96 -1.32 14.63 -19.06
N GLY A 97 -1.66 15.60 -18.21
CA GLY A 97 -2.97 16.28 -18.14
C GLY A 97 -3.45 16.97 -19.42
N ARG A 98 -2.68 16.92 -20.52
CA ARG A 98 -3.12 17.35 -21.87
C ARG A 98 -3.55 16.24 -22.81
N ILE A 99 -3.36 14.96 -22.48
CA ILE A 99 -3.70 13.84 -23.38
C ILE A 99 -5.11 13.29 -23.09
N PHE A 100 -5.60 13.40 -21.85
CA PHE A 100 -6.94 12.90 -21.48
C PHE A 100 -8.11 13.86 -21.78
N GLN A 101 -7.85 15.13 -22.11
CA GLN A 101 -8.90 16.08 -22.50
C GLN A 101 -9.13 16.20 -24.02
N ALA A 102 -8.33 15.51 -24.83
CA ALA A 102 -8.55 15.43 -26.26
C ALA A 102 -8.95 13.99 -26.64
N SER A 103 -10.26 13.72 -26.65
CA SER A 103 -10.92 12.67 -27.44
C SER A 103 -10.38 11.24 -27.33
N THR A 104 -11.05 10.36 -26.55
CA THR A 104 -11.46 8.98 -26.95
C THR A 104 -12.09 8.18 -25.79
N PRO A 105 -12.99 7.21 -26.05
CA PRO A 105 -13.75 6.49 -25.03
C PRO A 105 -12.94 5.40 -24.33
N SER A 106 -12.99 5.41 -22.99
CA SER A 106 -13.07 4.28 -22.05
C SER A 106 -12.22 3.01 -22.21
N SER A 107 -11.12 3.02 -22.97
CA SER A 107 -10.21 1.86 -23.05
C SER A 107 -8.88 2.15 -22.38
N LEU A 108 -8.84 1.98 -21.05
CA LEU A 108 -7.59 1.98 -20.29
C LEU A 108 -6.88 0.65 -20.58
N VAL A 109 -6.06 0.61 -21.63
CA VAL A 109 -5.20 -0.53 -21.95
C VAL A 109 -3.93 -0.44 -21.08
N ALA A 110 -3.99 -1.00 -19.88
CA ALA A 110 -2.79 -1.31 -19.11
C ALA A 110 -2.12 -2.56 -19.73
N ARG A 111 -1.22 -2.37 -20.70
CA ARG A 111 -0.27 -3.43 -21.05
C ARG A 111 0.68 -3.60 -19.88
N THR A 112 0.80 -4.82 -19.36
CA THR A 112 1.92 -5.19 -18.49
C THR A 112 3.21 -4.85 -19.24
N CYS A 113 3.99 -3.91 -18.70
CA CYS A 113 5.24 -3.52 -19.32
C CYS A 113 6.22 -4.70 -19.18
N SER A 114 6.42 -5.45 -20.26
CA SER A 114 7.49 -6.44 -20.36
C SER A 114 8.82 -5.76 -20.05
N ALA A 115 9.58 -6.33 -19.11
CA ALA A 115 10.74 -5.74 -18.44
C ALA A 115 11.92 -5.33 -19.36
N ASN A 116 11.86 -5.57 -20.67
CA ASN A 116 12.99 -5.35 -21.57
C ASN A 116 13.07 -3.98 -22.26
N ARG A 117 12.16 -3.03 -21.99
CA ARG A 117 12.16 -1.71 -22.66
C ARG A 117 12.64 -0.51 -21.81
N TRP A 118 13.03 -0.74 -20.55
CA TRP A 118 13.46 0.31 -19.61
C TRP A 118 15.00 0.53 -19.53
N ARG A 119 15.75 0.29 -20.61
CA ARG A 119 17.21 0.46 -20.61
C ARG A 119 17.70 1.84 -21.05
N SER A 120 16.83 2.70 -21.56
CA SER A 120 17.21 4.00 -22.15
C SER A 120 16.82 5.22 -21.30
N TYR A 121 16.32 5.01 -20.08
CA TYR A 121 15.89 6.08 -19.17
C TYR A 121 16.51 5.92 -17.76
N CYS A 122 17.74 5.40 -17.70
CA CYS A 122 18.69 5.61 -16.61
C CYS A 122 19.98 6.17 -17.22
#